data_AF-A0A432SPU3-F1
#
_entry.id   AF-A0A432SPU3-F1
#
_cell.length_a   1.000
_cell.length_b   1.000
_cell.length_c   1.000
_cell.angle_alpha   90.00
_cell.angle_beta   90.00
_cell.angle_gamma   90.00
#
_symmetry.space_group_name_H-M   'P 1'
#
loop_
_entity.id
_entity.type
_entity.pdbx_description
1 polymer ?
#
loop_
_entity_poly.entity_id
_entity_poly.type
_entity_poly.pdbx_seq_one_letter_code
_entity_poly.pdbx_strand_id
1 'polypeptide(L)'
;MSKVLFSTWHDEFIDNRNIANKDEWKESSFKVPANYEGDKNSKIFIGWNGLVVFDTGVDVIKAGTEYAAQYQIYSEACGRCAPGRWGGRILYDLFDKIARGEGTEGDVAHLKEISDTMMKTSKCEIGRTVPKPLLDILEYFEDDVMDLIKNQKKSPAYDNEDISYIAKVTAPCMDACPDHVDIPAYIEGVRDLQFEQSLLATKKTMPLAHTCGRVCPHPCEDACRRENLDEA
;
A
#
# COMPACT_ATOMS: atom_id res chain seq x y z
N MET A 1 2.75 -16.18 -14.78
CA MET A 1 3.30 -14.84 -14.54
C MET A 1 2.44 -13.88 -15.34
N SER A 2 2.24 -12.66 -14.85
CA SER A 2 1.29 -11.71 -15.46
C SER A 2 2.09 -10.69 -16.27
N LYS A 3 1.65 -10.39 -17.50
CA LYS A 3 2.21 -9.28 -18.29
C LYS A 3 1.83 -7.97 -17.61
N VAL A 4 2.81 -7.11 -17.35
CA VAL A 4 2.62 -5.84 -16.64
C VAL A 4 2.98 -4.67 -17.54
N LEU A 5 2.24 -3.57 -17.45
CA LEU A 5 2.58 -2.31 -18.10
C LEU A 5 3.69 -1.60 -17.33
N PHE A 6 3.54 -1.52 -16.02
CA PHE A 6 4.47 -0.84 -15.12
C PHE A 6 4.52 -1.57 -13.77
N SER A 7 5.69 -1.69 -13.16
CA SER A 7 5.84 -2.29 -11.84
C SER A 7 6.98 -1.64 -11.05
N THR A 8 6.75 -1.41 -9.76
CA THR A 8 7.77 -1.13 -8.74
C THR A 8 7.73 -2.18 -7.61
N TRP A 9 7.03 -3.30 -7.82
CA TRP A 9 6.69 -4.25 -6.78
C TRP A 9 7.91 -5.04 -6.31
N HIS A 10 8.17 -5.08 -4.99
CA HIS A 10 9.36 -5.73 -4.43
C HIS A 10 10.67 -5.27 -5.06
N ASP A 11 10.78 -3.96 -5.32
CA ASP A 11 11.95 -3.34 -5.95
C ASP A 11 12.25 -3.85 -7.39
N GLU A 12 11.32 -4.59 -8.00
CA GLU A 12 11.35 -4.97 -9.41
C GLU A 12 10.83 -3.81 -10.26
N PHE A 13 11.73 -3.11 -10.95
CA PHE A 13 11.36 -2.04 -11.88
C PHE A 13 11.09 -2.59 -13.29
N ILE A 14 9.85 -2.47 -13.74
CA ILE A 14 9.43 -2.78 -15.12
C ILE A 14 8.68 -1.58 -15.68
N ASP A 15 9.09 -1.10 -16.85
CA ASP A 15 8.38 -0.06 -17.59
C ASP A 15 8.23 -0.46 -19.06
N ASN A 16 7.01 -0.86 -19.44
CA ASN A 16 6.63 -1.23 -20.79
C ASN A 16 5.72 -0.17 -21.43
N ARG A 17 5.60 1.04 -20.87
CA ARG A 17 4.72 2.11 -21.39
C ARG A 17 5.07 2.54 -22.82
N ASN A 18 6.34 2.39 -23.20
CA ASN A 18 6.84 2.70 -24.54
C ASN A 18 6.62 1.57 -25.58
N ILE A 19 6.13 0.40 -25.16
CA ILE A 19 5.96 -0.78 -26.01
C ILE A 19 4.48 -0.91 -26.40
N ALA A 20 4.17 -0.60 -27.66
CA ALA A 20 2.81 -0.63 -28.18
C ALA A 20 2.20 -2.05 -28.24
N ASN A 21 3.03 -3.09 -28.38
CA ASN A 21 2.58 -4.46 -28.45
C ASN A 21 2.57 -5.12 -27.06
N LYS A 22 1.36 -5.44 -26.57
CA LYS A 22 1.16 -6.14 -25.29
C LYS A 22 1.84 -7.51 -25.26
N ASP A 23 2.15 -8.09 -26.42
CA ASP A 23 2.81 -9.39 -26.47
C ASP A 23 4.29 -9.37 -26.11
N GLU A 24 4.94 -8.21 -26.23
CA GLU A 24 6.36 -7.98 -25.94
C GLU A 24 6.61 -7.48 -24.51
N TRP A 25 5.54 -7.31 -23.71
CA TRP A 25 5.66 -6.85 -22.34
C TRP A 25 6.40 -7.85 -21.47
N LYS A 26 7.38 -7.35 -20.71
CA LYS A 26 8.03 -8.13 -19.67
C LYS A 26 7.00 -8.63 -18.65
N GLU A 27 7.15 -9.88 -18.27
CA GLU A 27 6.37 -10.49 -17.19
C GLU A 27 7.02 -10.17 -15.85
N SER A 28 6.21 -9.93 -14.82
CA SER A 28 6.74 -9.81 -13.46
C SER A 28 7.21 -11.17 -12.95
N SER A 29 8.34 -11.17 -12.24
CA SER A 29 8.87 -12.35 -11.56
C SER A 29 7.95 -12.80 -10.41
N PHE A 30 7.13 -11.89 -9.89
CA PHE A 30 6.23 -12.14 -8.77
C PHE A 30 4.83 -12.53 -9.21
N LYS A 31 4.20 -13.41 -8.43
CA LYS A 31 2.77 -13.74 -8.59
C LYS A 31 1.93 -12.65 -7.94
N VAL A 32 1.68 -11.59 -8.69
CA VAL A 32 0.79 -10.50 -8.28
C VAL A 32 -0.65 -10.89 -8.62
N PRO A 33 -1.63 -10.71 -7.72
CA PRO A 33 -3.02 -11.02 -8.02
C PRO A 33 -3.53 -10.08 -9.11
N ALA A 34 -3.68 -10.61 -10.33
CA ALA A 34 -4.33 -9.89 -11.43
C ALA A 34 -5.86 -9.91 -11.32
N ASN A 35 -6.42 -10.76 -10.45
CA ASN A 35 -7.87 -10.93 -10.27
C ASN A 35 -8.27 -10.56 -8.83
N TYR A 36 -9.36 -9.82 -8.71
CA TYR A 36 -10.01 -9.48 -7.43
C TYR A 36 -11.42 -10.06 -7.42
N GLU A 37 -11.81 -10.74 -6.33
CA GLU A 37 -13.13 -11.34 -6.08
C GLU A 37 -13.88 -11.87 -7.33
N GLY A 38 -13.75 -13.18 -7.61
CA GLY A 38 -14.43 -13.82 -8.75
C GLY A 38 -13.71 -13.59 -10.08
N ASP A 39 -14.43 -13.07 -11.08
CA ASP A 39 -14.03 -12.99 -12.50
C ASP A 39 -13.59 -11.58 -12.97
N LYS A 40 -13.43 -10.59 -12.06
CA LYS A 40 -13.01 -9.23 -12.44
C LYS A 40 -11.48 -9.13 -12.49
N ASN A 41 -10.96 -8.82 -13.68
CA ASN A 41 -9.54 -8.47 -13.87
C ASN A 41 -9.28 -7.07 -13.31
N SER A 42 -8.30 -6.95 -12.41
CA SER A 42 -7.87 -5.64 -11.91
C SER A 42 -6.90 -4.98 -12.88
N LYS A 43 -7.05 -3.66 -13.01
CA LYS A 43 -6.19 -2.82 -13.84
C LYS A 43 -4.93 -2.37 -13.12
N ILE A 44 -4.97 -2.31 -11.80
CA ILE A 44 -3.85 -1.91 -10.96
C ILE A 44 -3.89 -2.68 -9.63
N PHE A 45 -2.72 -3.01 -9.12
CA PHE A 45 -2.48 -3.55 -7.79
C PHE A 45 -1.57 -2.57 -7.02
N ILE A 46 -1.98 -2.17 -5.83
CA ILE A 46 -1.20 -1.33 -4.91
C ILE A 46 -1.07 -2.09 -3.59
N GLY A 47 0.18 -2.32 -3.16
CA GLY A 47 0.47 -2.99 -1.90
C GLY A 47 1.47 -2.21 -1.06
N TRP A 48 2.04 -2.85 -0.04
CA TRP A 48 3.00 -2.20 0.85
C TRP A 48 4.36 -1.93 0.18
N ASN A 49 4.76 -2.70 -0.83
CA ASN A 49 6.04 -2.54 -1.52
C ASN A 49 5.91 -2.06 -2.97
N GLY A 50 5.08 -1.04 -3.21
CA GLY A 50 4.92 -0.43 -4.53
C GLY A 50 3.62 -0.82 -5.23
N LEU A 51 3.62 -0.65 -6.56
CA LEU A 51 2.43 -0.81 -7.39
C LEU A 51 2.70 -1.57 -8.69
N VAL A 52 1.66 -2.15 -9.26
CA VAL A 52 1.68 -2.87 -10.53
C VAL A 52 0.50 -2.44 -11.38
N VAL A 53 0.77 -1.96 -12.59
CA VAL A 53 -0.24 -1.57 -13.57
C VAL A 53 -0.33 -2.63 -14.66
N PHE A 54 -1.53 -3.08 -14.98
CA PHE A 54 -1.81 -4.09 -16.00
C PHE A 54 -2.44 -3.51 -17.29
N ASP A 55 -2.97 -2.29 -17.23
CA ASP A 55 -3.73 -1.64 -18.31
C ASP A 55 -3.32 -0.17 -18.48
N THR A 56 -3.27 0.31 -19.72
CA THR A 56 -2.98 1.70 -20.07
C THR A 56 -4.14 2.65 -19.77
N GLY A 57 -5.37 2.13 -19.69
CA GLY A 57 -6.58 2.91 -19.39
C GLY A 57 -6.86 3.07 -17.90
N VAL A 58 -5.85 2.98 -17.03
CA VAL A 58 -6.01 3.15 -15.58
C VAL A 58 -5.64 4.57 -15.17
N ASP A 59 -6.47 5.14 -14.31
CA ASP A 59 -6.16 6.39 -13.61
C ASP A 59 -5.37 6.05 -12.35
N VAL A 60 -4.04 6.21 -12.44
CA VAL A 60 -3.12 5.89 -11.34
C VAL A 60 -3.30 6.85 -10.16
N ILE A 61 -3.65 8.12 -10.43
CA ILE A 61 -3.84 9.12 -9.37
C ILE A 61 -5.07 8.77 -8.54
N LYS A 62 -6.20 8.46 -9.21
CA LYS A 62 -7.40 8.00 -8.51
C LYS A 62 -7.16 6.71 -7.73
N ALA A 63 -6.43 5.74 -8.30
CA ALA A 63 -6.06 4.53 -7.59
C ALA A 63 -5.21 4.81 -6.33
N GLY A 64 -4.28 5.77 -6.42
CA GLY A 64 -3.52 6.28 -5.28
C GLY A 64 -4.40 6.92 -4.21
N THR A 65 -5.37 7.75 -4.60
CA THR A 65 -6.35 8.36 -3.68
C THR A 65 -7.16 7.31 -2.94
N GLU A 66 -7.65 6.28 -3.64
CA GLU A 66 -8.39 5.18 -3.02
C GLU A 66 -7.53 4.37 -2.03
N TYR A 67 -6.28 4.08 -2.40
CA TYR A 67 -5.33 3.44 -1.49
C TYR A 67 -5.08 4.28 -0.22
N ALA A 68 -4.89 5.59 -0.38
CA ALA A 68 -4.76 6.51 0.75
C ALA A 68 -6.03 6.55 1.61
N ALA A 69 -7.22 6.53 1.01
CA ALA A 69 -8.50 6.48 1.71
C ALA A 69 -8.65 5.21 2.55
N GLN A 70 -8.30 4.04 1.98
CA GLN A 70 -8.32 2.77 2.69
C GLN A 70 -7.36 2.77 3.90
N TYR A 71 -6.15 3.32 3.72
CA TYR A 71 -5.22 3.47 4.84
C TYR A 71 -5.75 4.42 5.89
N GLN A 72 -6.39 5.52 5.50
CA GLN A 72 -6.98 6.46 6.43
C GLN A 72 -8.04 5.76 7.31
N ILE A 73 -8.97 5.01 6.73
CA ILE A 73 -9.98 4.24 7.48
C ILE A 73 -9.31 3.29 8.48
N TYR A 74 -8.30 2.55 8.02
CA TYR A 74 -7.52 1.66 8.89
C TYR A 74 -6.83 2.43 10.03
N SER A 75 -6.15 3.52 9.72
CA SER A 75 -5.32 4.28 10.67
C SER A 75 -6.15 5.05 11.69
N GLU A 76 -7.35 5.50 11.33
CA GLU A 76 -8.33 6.09 12.24
C GLU A 76 -8.87 5.05 13.23
N ALA A 77 -9.13 3.81 12.76
CA ALA A 77 -9.58 2.72 13.62
C ALA A 77 -8.46 2.21 14.55
N CYS A 78 -7.21 2.10 14.05
CA CYS A 78 -6.07 1.64 14.82
C CYS A 78 -5.61 2.71 15.84
N GLY A 79 -5.39 3.95 15.41
CA GLY A 79 -5.12 5.10 16.27
C GLY A 79 -3.85 5.05 17.14
N ARG A 80 -3.01 4.01 17.03
CA ARG A 80 -1.90 3.73 17.97
C ARG A 80 -0.70 4.69 17.88
N CYS A 81 -0.52 5.38 16.75
CA CYS A 81 0.56 6.35 16.59
C CYS A 81 0.09 7.60 15.85
N ALA A 82 0.55 8.77 16.32
CA ALA A 82 0.26 10.06 15.69
C ALA A 82 0.71 10.14 14.22
N PRO A 83 1.94 9.75 13.83
CA PRO A 83 2.36 9.79 12.43
C PRO A 83 1.51 8.87 11.55
N GLY A 84 1.12 7.68 12.01
CA GLY A 84 0.24 6.81 11.22
C GLY A 84 -1.17 7.38 11.06
N ARG A 85 -1.80 7.83 12.16
CA ARG A 85 -3.18 8.32 12.14
C ARG A 85 -3.32 9.67 11.42
N TRP A 86 -2.56 10.68 11.85
CA TRP A 86 -2.67 12.02 11.30
C TRP A 86 -1.93 12.13 9.97
N GLY A 87 -0.80 11.45 9.80
CA GLY A 87 -0.13 11.38 8.51
C GLY A 87 -0.99 10.70 7.46
N GLY A 88 -1.69 9.61 7.80
CA GLY A 88 -2.66 8.97 6.90
C GLY A 88 -3.77 9.90 6.41
N ARG A 89 -4.32 10.71 7.32
CA ARG A 89 -5.30 11.74 6.98
C ARG A 89 -4.73 12.78 6.00
N ILE A 90 -3.53 13.28 6.29
CA ILE A 90 -2.87 14.28 5.45
C ILE A 90 -2.55 13.71 4.06
N LEU A 91 -2.05 12.47 3.98
CA LEU A 91 -1.79 11.79 2.71
C LEU A 91 -3.05 11.72 1.85
N TYR A 92 -4.17 11.28 2.42
CA TYR A 92 -5.45 11.24 1.71
C TYR A 92 -5.91 12.64 1.27
N ASP A 93 -5.97 13.60 2.20
CA ASP A 93 -6.47 14.95 1.90
C ASP A 93 -5.63 15.64 0.81
N LEU A 94 -4.30 15.46 0.80
CA LEU A 94 -3.41 16.01 -0.24
C LEU A 94 -3.57 15.29 -1.59
N PHE A 95 -3.61 13.95 -1.62
CA PHE A 95 -3.83 13.21 -2.87
C PHE A 95 -5.20 13.50 -3.48
N ASP A 96 -6.23 13.57 -2.66
CA ASP A 96 -7.60 13.88 -3.07
C ASP A 96 -7.70 15.32 -3.61
N LYS A 97 -7.02 16.29 -2.96
CA LYS A 97 -6.90 17.67 -3.47
C LYS A 97 -6.24 17.72 -4.85
N ILE A 98 -5.17 16.95 -5.07
CA ILE A 98 -4.52 16.82 -6.39
C ILE A 98 -5.49 16.20 -7.40
N ALA A 99 -6.19 15.12 -7.03
CA ALA A 99 -7.12 14.41 -7.90
C ALA A 99 -8.34 15.26 -8.30
N ARG A 100 -8.75 16.23 -7.47
CA ARG A 100 -9.79 17.22 -7.78
C ARG A 100 -9.35 18.34 -8.72
N GLY A 101 -8.05 18.44 -9.02
CA GLY A 101 -7.49 19.55 -9.80
C GLY A 101 -7.28 20.84 -8.98
N GLU A 102 -7.33 20.77 -7.65
CA GLU A 102 -7.10 21.91 -6.74
C GLU A 102 -5.67 21.90 -6.15
N GLY A 103 -4.84 20.94 -6.56
CA GLY A 103 -3.48 20.73 -6.06
C GLY A 103 -2.49 21.80 -6.54
N THR A 104 -1.41 21.94 -5.79
CA THR A 104 -0.28 22.83 -6.06
C THR A 104 1.05 22.08 -5.93
N GLU A 105 2.13 22.62 -6.50
CA GLU A 105 3.49 22.05 -6.32
C GLU A 105 3.89 21.99 -4.83
N GLY A 106 3.40 22.93 -4.02
CA GLY A 106 3.60 22.92 -2.57
C GLY A 106 2.93 21.74 -1.88
N ASP A 107 1.79 21.27 -2.38
CA ASP A 107 1.12 20.08 -1.85
C ASP A 107 1.94 18.82 -2.13
N VAL A 108 2.57 18.72 -3.31
CA VAL A 108 3.47 17.60 -3.66
C VAL A 108 4.70 17.59 -2.73
N ALA A 109 5.28 18.77 -2.46
CA ALA A 109 6.41 18.88 -1.54
C ALA A 109 6.02 18.47 -0.10
N HIS A 110 4.86 18.96 0.38
CA HIS A 110 4.35 18.61 1.70
C HIS A 110 4.03 17.10 1.81
N LEU A 111 3.52 16.50 0.74
CA LEU A 111 3.26 15.07 0.68
C LEU A 111 4.56 14.27 0.88
N LYS A 112 5.63 14.66 0.19
CA LYS A 112 6.95 14.03 0.32
C LYS A 112 7.51 14.16 1.75
N GLU A 113 7.34 15.33 2.38
CA GLU A 113 7.77 15.57 3.76
C GLU A 113 7.03 14.68 4.78
N ILE A 114 5.69 14.63 4.68
CA ILE A 114 4.86 13.80 5.56
C ILE A 114 5.18 12.32 5.35
N SER A 115 5.36 11.91 4.09
CA SER A 115 5.77 10.56 3.73
C SER A 115 7.08 10.16 4.41
N ASP A 116 8.12 10.99 4.31
CA ASP A 116 9.41 10.74 4.95
C ASP A 116 9.29 10.64 6.48
N THR A 117 8.51 11.53 7.10
CA THR A 117 8.23 11.51 8.53
C THR A 117 7.55 10.21 8.95
N MET A 118 6.53 9.77 8.21
CA MET A 118 5.81 8.52 8.46
C MET A 118 6.73 7.31 8.33
N MET A 119 7.53 7.24 7.26
CA MET A 119 8.49 6.14 7.03
C MET A 119 9.50 5.96 8.18
N LYS A 120 9.90 7.07 8.82
CA LYS A 120 10.87 7.07 9.91
C LYS A 120 10.25 6.83 11.28
N THR A 121 9.06 7.37 11.54
CA THR A 121 8.51 7.52 12.90
C THR A 121 7.26 6.70 13.19
N SER A 122 6.61 6.12 12.17
CA SER A 122 5.46 5.23 12.37
C SER A 122 5.84 4.00 13.21
N LYS A 123 4.89 3.57 14.04
CA LYS A 123 5.10 2.49 15.03
C LYS A 123 5.15 1.10 14.40
N CYS A 124 4.30 0.83 13.41
CA CYS A 124 4.25 -0.43 12.68
C CYS A 124 4.61 -0.23 11.21
N GLU A 125 4.88 -1.33 10.52
CA GLU A 125 5.35 -1.28 9.14
C GLU A 125 4.28 -0.83 8.16
N ILE A 126 2.99 -1.07 8.43
CA ILE A 126 1.88 -0.54 7.60
C ILE A 126 1.98 0.98 7.47
N GLY A 127 2.20 1.68 8.59
CA GLY A 127 2.35 3.14 8.57
C GLY A 127 3.68 3.63 8.02
N ARG A 128 4.69 2.77 7.89
CA ARG A 128 5.96 3.11 7.26
C ARG A 128 5.94 2.82 5.77
N THR A 129 5.20 1.83 5.31
CA THR A 129 5.19 1.39 3.91
C THR A 129 4.09 2.05 3.10
N VAL A 130 2.99 2.50 3.72
CA VAL A 130 1.91 3.21 3.01
C VAL A 130 2.40 4.38 2.14
N PRO A 131 3.44 5.17 2.51
CA PRO A 131 3.86 6.25 1.63
C PRO A 131 4.58 5.76 0.38
N LYS A 132 5.15 4.55 0.37
CA LYS A 132 6.00 4.06 -0.73
C LYS A 132 5.29 4.04 -2.09
N PRO A 133 4.11 3.41 -2.26
CA PRO A 133 3.42 3.44 -3.55
C PRO A 133 2.97 4.84 -3.94
N LEU A 134 2.61 5.68 -2.97
CA LEU A 134 2.21 7.06 -3.22
C LEU A 134 3.39 7.90 -3.74
N LEU A 135 4.58 7.71 -3.18
CA LEU A 135 5.81 8.31 -3.67
C LEU A 135 6.18 7.80 -5.06
N ASP A 136 6.00 6.49 -5.33
CA ASP A 136 6.23 5.92 -6.66
C ASP A 136 5.30 6.56 -7.70
N ILE A 137 4.05 6.84 -7.35
CA ILE A 137 3.12 7.57 -8.24
C ILE A 137 3.65 8.98 -8.53
N LEU A 138 4.11 9.70 -7.51
CA LEU A 138 4.65 11.05 -7.69
C LEU A 138 5.95 11.08 -8.51
N GLU A 139 6.75 10.02 -8.48
CA GLU A 139 8.03 9.92 -9.19
C GLU A 139 7.86 9.45 -10.63
N TYR A 140 7.13 8.35 -10.85
CA TYR A 140 7.03 7.71 -12.16
C TYR A 140 5.86 8.20 -13.01
N PHE A 141 4.87 8.84 -12.39
CA PHE A 141 3.73 9.48 -13.06
C PHE A 141 3.71 11.00 -12.79
N GLU A 142 4.90 11.60 -12.63
CA GLU A 142 5.06 13.04 -12.40
C GLU A 142 4.36 13.86 -13.49
N ASP A 143 4.48 13.46 -14.76
CA ASP A 143 3.85 14.17 -15.89
C ASP A 143 2.32 14.26 -15.72
N ASP A 144 1.68 13.17 -15.29
CA ASP A 144 0.23 13.13 -15.06
C ASP A 144 -0.15 14.04 -13.87
N VAL A 145 0.60 13.98 -12.78
CA VAL A 145 0.37 14.84 -11.60
C VAL A 145 0.52 16.32 -11.97
N MET A 146 1.58 16.65 -12.71
CA MET A 146 1.89 18.03 -13.11
C MET A 146 0.89 18.55 -14.13
N ASP A 147 0.35 17.70 -14.99
CA ASP A 147 -0.74 18.04 -15.92
C ASP A 147 -2.05 18.36 -15.17
N LEU A 148 -2.40 17.60 -14.12
CA LEU A 148 -3.55 17.93 -13.25
C LEU A 148 -3.36 19.28 -12.54
N ILE A 149 -2.15 19.53 -12.01
CA ILE A 149 -1.82 20.77 -11.28
C ILE A 149 -1.80 21.98 -12.21
N LYS A 150 -1.10 21.91 -13.36
CA LYS A 150 -0.94 23.06 -14.28
C LYS A 150 -2.26 23.43 -14.96
N ASN A 151 -3.07 22.43 -15.32
CA ASN A 151 -4.34 22.66 -16.01
C ASN A 151 -5.55 22.76 -15.07
N GLN A 152 -5.34 22.60 -13.76
CA GLN A 152 -6.39 22.64 -12.72
C GLN A 152 -7.60 21.78 -13.11
N LYS A 153 -7.31 20.55 -13.57
CA LYS A 153 -8.31 19.61 -14.07
C LYS A 153 -8.42 18.43 -13.13
N LYS A 154 -9.63 17.89 -13.03
CA LYS A 154 -9.88 16.65 -12.29
C LYS A 154 -9.21 15.47 -12.97
N SER A 155 -8.86 14.47 -12.16
CA SER A 155 -8.41 13.17 -12.64
C SER A 155 -9.46 12.54 -13.56
N PRO A 156 -9.07 11.87 -14.67
CA PRO A 156 -10.01 11.32 -15.64
C PRO A 156 -11.09 10.40 -15.06
N ALA A 157 -10.78 9.66 -14.00
CA ALA A 157 -11.70 8.76 -13.32
C ALA A 157 -12.13 9.25 -11.93
N TYR A 158 -11.98 10.55 -11.62
CA TYR A 158 -12.27 11.08 -10.29
C TYR A 158 -13.72 10.83 -9.84
N ASP A 159 -14.68 11.07 -10.73
CA ASP A 159 -16.12 10.91 -10.46
C ASP A 159 -16.62 9.45 -10.67
N ASN A 160 -15.74 8.50 -11.03
CA ASN A 160 -16.12 7.10 -11.27
C ASN A 160 -16.08 6.29 -9.96
N GLU A 161 -17.19 5.62 -9.63
CA GLU A 161 -17.28 4.75 -8.44
C GLU A 161 -16.75 3.33 -8.68
N ASP A 162 -16.93 2.76 -9.89
CA ASP A 162 -16.43 1.41 -10.22
C ASP A 162 -15.05 1.50 -10.88
N ILE A 163 -14.03 1.43 -10.05
CA ILE A 163 -12.65 1.33 -10.48
C ILE A 163 -12.24 -0.11 -10.19
N SER A 164 -11.83 -0.86 -11.22
CA SER A 164 -11.32 -2.22 -11.06
C SER A 164 -9.88 -2.16 -10.52
N TYR A 165 -9.71 -1.82 -9.24
CA TYR A 165 -8.42 -1.71 -8.54
C TYR A 165 -8.32 -2.70 -7.39
N ILE A 166 -7.10 -3.19 -7.13
CA ILE A 166 -6.76 -3.88 -5.88
C ILE A 166 -5.87 -2.96 -5.08
N ALA A 167 -6.35 -2.50 -3.93
CA ALA A 167 -5.53 -1.88 -2.92
C ALA A 167 -5.48 -2.82 -1.71
N LYS A 168 -4.28 -3.18 -1.30
CA LYS A 168 -4.05 -4.01 -0.11
C LYS A 168 -3.23 -3.23 0.90
N VAL A 169 -3.91 -2.59 1.84
CA VAL A 169 -3.27 -2.01 3.02
C VAL A 169 -2.98 -3.15 4.00
N THR A 170 -1.73 -3.60 4.01
CA THR A 170 -1.27 -4.76 4.81
C THR A 170 0.15 -4.51 5.33
N ALA A 171 0.60 -5.37 6.25
CA ALA A 171 1.97 -5.37 6.73
C ALA A 171 2.80 -6.45 6.02
N PRO A 172 4.11 -6.24 5.80
CA PRO A 172 5.00 -7.27 5.26
C PRO A 172 4.96 -8.56 6.07
N CYS A 173 4.92 -8.43 7.40
CA CYS A 173 4.86 -9.57 8.32
C CYS A 173 3.55 -10.37 8.20
N MET A 174 2.43 -9.71 7.89
CA MET A 174 1.14 -10.38 7.65
C MET A 174 1.12 -11.10 6.29
N ASP A 175 1.75 -10.50 5.27
CA ASP A 175 1.86 -11.09 3.95
C ASP A 175 2.81 -12.30 3.93
N ALA A 176 3.89 -12.27 4.71
CA ALA A 176 4.82 -13.38 4.86
C ALA A 176 4.27 -14.54 5.71
N CYS A 177 3.28 -14.27 6.58
CA CYS A 177 2.65 -15.29 7.40
C CYS A 177 1.73 -16.18 6.55
N PRO A 178 1.92 -17.52 6.51
CA PRO A 178 1.05 -18.42 5.76
C PRO A 178 -0.42 -18.38 6.21
N ASP A 179 -0.64 -18.13 7.50
CA ASP A 179 -1.97 -18.00 8.10
C ASP A 179 -2.47 -16.54 8.09
N HIS A 180 -1.72 -15.60 7.51
CA HIS A 180 -2.05 -14.16 7.48
C HIS A 180 -2.48 -13.57 8.83
N VAL A 181 -1.81 -14.01 9.91
CA VAL A 181 -2.07 -13.53 11.26
C VAL A 181 -1.83 -12.03 11.34
N ASP A 182 -2.72 -11.30 12.01
CA ASP A 182 -2.53 -9.87 12.35
C ASP A 182 -1.44 -9.71 13.42
N ILE A 183 -0.19 -9.89 12.99
CA ILE A 183 1.02 -9.81 13.81
C ILE A 183 1.16 -8.43 14.48
N PRO A 184 0.89 -7.29 13.80
CA PRO A 184 0.89 -6.00 14.46
C PRO A 184 -0.08 -5.94 15.65
N ALA A 185 -1.34 -6.37 15.48
CA ALA A 185 -2.32 -6.37 16.58
C ALA A 185 -1.94 -7.36 17.69
N TYR A 186 -1.42 -8.54 17.31
CA TYR A 186 -0.93 -9.54 18.26
C TYR A 186 0.17 -8.99 19.16
N ILE A 187 1.26 -8.46 18.57
CA ILE A 187 2.43 -7.93 19.30
C ILE A 187 2.01 -6.77 20.21
N GLU A 188 1.22 -5.85 19.68
CA GLU A 188 0.77 -4.67 20.41
C GLU A 188 -0.17 -5.03 21.57
N GLY A 189 -1.06 -6.01 21.37
CA GLY A 189 -1.90 -6.51 22.44
C GLY A 189 -1.11 -7.19 23.57
N VAL A 190 -0.04 -7.93 23.24
CA VAL A 190 0.88 -8.47 24.27
C VAL A 190 1.59 -7.35 25.02
N ARG A 191 2.12 -6.36 24.28
CA ARG A 191 2.83 -5.21 24.87
C ARG A 191 1.96 -4.42 25.86
N ASP A 192 0.69 -4.23 25.53
CA ASP A 192 -0.26 -3.49 26.36
C ASP A 192 -0.93 -4.35 27.45
N LEU A 193 -0.49 -5.60 27.62
CA LEU A 193 -1.08 -6.58 28.55
C LEU A 193 -2.56 -6.91 28.26
N GLN A 194 -3.00 -6.65 27.02
CA GLN A 194 -4.32 -6.99 26.51
C GLN A 194 -4.32 -8.40 25.90
N PHE A 195 -3.97 -9.40 26.72
CA PHE A 195 -3.74 -10.78 26.26
C PHE A 195 -4.96 -11.40 25.55
N GLU A 196 -6.17 -11.08 26.01
CA GLU A 196 -7.40 -11.56 25.38
C GLU A 196 -7.55 -11.02 23.95
N GLN A 197 -7.37 -9.71 23.75
CA GLN A 197 -7.49 -9.09 22.42
C GLN A 197 -6.38 -9.55 21.48
N SER A 198 -5.17 -9.71 22.00
CA SER A 198 -4.04 -10.30 21.26
C SER A 198 -4.39 -11.71 20.78
N LEU A 199 -4.90 -12.57 21.67
CA LEU A 199 -5.28 -13.94 21.32
C LEU A 199 -6.45 -13.97 20.31
N LEU A 200 -7.43 -13.08 20.46
CA LEU A 200 -8.54 -12.96 19.52
C LEU A 200 -8.06 -12.55 18.13
N ALA A 201 -7.16 -11.57 18.04
CA ALA A 201 -6.55 -11.15 16.78
C ALA A 201 -5.86 -12.32 16.07
N THR A 202 -5.07 -13.11 16.81
CA THR A 202 -4.43 -14.31 16.26
C THR A 202 -5.43 -15.37 15.82
N LYS A 203 -6.46 -15.64 16.65
CA LYS A 203 -7.46 -16.69 16.38
C LYS A 203 -8.40 -16.38 15.23
N LYS A 204 -8.46 -15.14 14.72
CA LYS A 204 -9.25 -14.79 13.53
C LYS A 204 -8.86 -15.63 12.31
N THR A 205 -7.57 -15.88 12.14
CA THR A 205 -7.05 -16.63 10.98
C THR A 205 -6.38 -17.95 11.38
N MET A 206 -5.87 -18.06 12.61
CA MET A 206 -5.18 -19.25 13.11
C MET A 206 -5.92 -19.85 14.33
N PRO A 207 -6.94 -20.70 14.12
CA PRO A 207 -7.76 -21.27 15.21
C PRO A 207 -6.95 -22.07 16.25
N LEU A 208 -5.87 -22.73 15.80
CA LEU A 208 -4.99 -23.56 16.62
C LEU A 208 -3.71 -22.83 17.04
N ALA A 209 -3.82 -21.55 17.39
CA ALA A 209 -2.68 -20.69 17.71
C ALA A 209 -1.65 -21.30 18.69
N HIS A 210 -2.10 -22.06 19.70
CA HIS A 210 -1.20 -22.71 20.65
C HIS A 210 -0.33 -23.82 20.01
N THR A 211 -0.88 -24.57 19.06
CA THR A 211 -0.14 -25.65 18.37
C THR A 211 0.74 -25.07 17.28
N CYS A 212 0.18 -24.22 16.42
CA CYS A 212 0.91 -23.60 15.32
C CYS A 212 2.08 -22.74 15.81
N GLY A 213 1.89 -21.99 16.91
CA GLY A 213 2.95 -21.18 17.51
C GLY A 213 4.17 -21.97 17.99
N ARG A 214 4.03 -23.26 18.32
CA ARG A 214 5.16 -24.12 18.75
C ARG A 214 6.01 -24.64 17.60
N VAL A 215 5.47 -24.64 16.38
CA VAL A 215 6.14 -25.12 15.17
C VAL A 215 6.36 -24.00 14.15
N CYS A 216 6.11 -22.75 14.55
CA CYS A 216 6.23 -21.59 13.69
C CYS A 216 7.68 -21.44 13.21
N PRO A 217 7.94 -21.30 11.90
CA PRO A 217 9.27 -21.00 11.38
C PRO A 217 9.62 -19.51 11.42
N HIS A 218 8.74 -18.66 11.96
CA HIS A 218 8.92 -17.20 12.10
C HIS A 218 9.24 -16.44 10.80
N PRO A 219 8.60 -16.74 9.64
CA PRO A 219 8.89 -16.04 8.38
C PRO A 219 8.52 -14.55 8.43
N CYS A 220 7.67 -14.19 9.39
CA CYS A 220 7.32 -12.81 9.66
C CYS A 220 8.48 -12.01 10.26
N GLU A 221 9.48 -12.64 10.89
CA GLU A 221 10.65 -11.94 11.44
C GLU A 221 11.55 -11.46 10.31
N ASP A 222 11.87 -12.33 9.34
CA ASP A 222 12.67 -12.00 8.15
C ASP A 222 12.04 -10.88 7.31
N ALA A 223 10.71 -10.89 7.19
CA ALA A 223 9.97 -9.88 6.43
C ALA A 223 9.73 -8.59 7.23
N CYS A 224 9.84 -8.63 8.56
CA CYS A 224 9.59 -7.50 9.43
C CYS A 224 10.87 -6.72 9.67
N ARG A 225 10.81 -5.41 9.49
CA ARG A 225 11.93 -4.51 9.79
C ARG A 225 12.34 -4.48 11.28
N ARG A 226 11.69 -5.24 12.17
CA ARG A 226 12.06 -5.32 13.58
C ARG A 226 13.48 -5.85 13.77
N GLU A 227 13.93 -6.77 12.93
CA GLU A 227 15.32 -7.23 12.89
C GLU A 227 16.27 -6.04 12.69
N ASN A 228 16.04 -5.22 11.65
CA ASN A 228 16.84 -4.03 11.37
C ASN A 228 16.83 -2.96 12.50
N LEU A 229 15.84 -2.99 13.40
CA LEU A 229 15.78 -2.10 14.58
C LEU A 229 16.44 -2.71 15.81
N ASP A 230 16.39 -4.04 15.96
CA ASP A 230 17.01 -4.76 17.06
C ASP A 230 18.53 -4.94 16.84
N GLU A 231 19.01 -4.81 15.59
CA GLU A 231 20.43 -4.80 15.22
C GLU A 231 21.12 -3.42 15.24
N ALA A 232 20.36 -2.32 15.41
CA ALA A 232 20.84 -0.93 15.39
C ALA A 232 21.08 -0.36 16.80
#